data_AF-A0A1M5S2B6-F1
#
_entry.id   AF-A0A1M5S2B6-F1
#
_cell.length_a   1.000
_cell.length_b   1.000
_cell.length_c   1.000
_cell.angle_alpha   90.00
_cell.angle_beta   90.00
_cell.angle_gamma   90.00
#
_symmetry.space_group_name_H-M   'P 1'
#
loop_
_entity.id
_entity.type
_entity.pdbx_description
1 polymer ?
#
loop_
_entity_poly.entity_id
_entity_poly.type
_entity_poly.pdbx_seq_one_letter_code
_entity_poly.pdbx_strand_id
1 'polypeptide(L)'
;MTIPLLDIVFQNDRYYLLFDDERILQAMDTREWYVYAEEEYICSIKNCKVSELLKVPGKIFLETQENLNKLENIFRKLKNVVLSSDKINH
;
A
#
# COMPACT_ATOMS: atom_id res chain seq x y z
N MET A 1 -4.18 -0.36 -12.77
CA MET A 1 -5.23 0.23 -11.90
C MET A 1 -4.57 1.01 -10.77
N THR A 2 -5.07 2.18 -10.38
CA THR A 2 -4.51 3.00 -9.29
C THR A 2 -5.46 3.08 -8.09
N ILE A 3 -4.92 2.91 -6.87
CA ILE A 3 -5.67 2.92 -5.60
C ILE A 3 -4.94 3.82 -4.60
N PRO A 4 -5.62 4.79 -3.96
CA PRO A 4 -5.00 5.67 -2.97
C PRO A 4 -4.70 4.93 -1.66
N LEU A 5 -3.51 5.16 -1.11
CA LEU A 5 -3.15 4.73 0.24
C LEU A 5 -3.73 5.72 1.25
N LEU A 6 -4.54 5.23 2.20
CA LEU A 6 -5.19 6.10 3.19
C LEU A 6 -4.35 6.30 4.45
N ASP A 7 -3.63 5.28 4.88
CA ASP A 7 -2.72 5.35 6.01
C ASP A 7 -1.68 4.22 5.95
N ILE A 8 -0.59 4.42 6.68
CA ILE A 8 0.45 3.43 6.90
C ILE A 8 0.84 3.41 8.37
N VAL A 9 0.87 2.22 8.96
CA VAL A 9 1.20 2.02 10.37
C VAL A 9 2.26 0.95 10.50
N PHE A 10 3.34 1.25 11.22
CA PHE A 10 4.32 0.25 11.63
C PHE A 10 4.01 -0.26 13.04
N GLN A 11 3.76 -1.54 13.19
CA GLN A 11 3.48 -2.18 14.48
C GLN A 11 3.91 -3.64 14.45
N ASN A 12 4.44 -4.17 15.55
CA ASN A 12 4.80 -5.60 15.68
C ASN A 12 5.70 -6.12 14.54
N ASP A 13 6.69 -5.32 14.13
CA ASP A 13 7.62 -5.64 13.03
C ASP A 13 6.93 -5.83 11.67
N ARG A 14 5.79 -5.16 11.46
CA ARG A 14 5.00 -5.20 10.24
C ARG A 14 4.49 -3.82 9.88
N TYR A 15 4.39 -3.59 8.58
CA TYR A 15 3.65 -2.48 8.03
C TYR A 15 2.22 -2.91 7.71
N TYR A 16 1.28 -2.04 8.05
CA TYR A 16 -0.13 -2.15 7.72
C TYR A 16 -0.51 -0.96 6.82
N LEU A 17 -0.96 -1.28 5.61
CA LEU A 17 -1.36 -0.33 4.58
C LEU A 17 -2.90 -0.32 4.52
N LEU A 18 -3.51 0.85 4.75
CA LEU A 18 -4.96 1.01 4.83
C LEU A 18 -5.54 1.51 3.51
N PHE A 19 -6.62 0.86 3.08
CA PHE A 19 -7.40 1.17 1.89
C PHE A 19 -8.91 1.14 2.21
N ASP A 20 -9.73 1.82 1.41
CA ASP A 20 -11.20 1.70 1.42
C ASP A 20 -11.76 1.11 0.12
N ASP A 21 -10.88 0.70 -0.78
CA ASP A 21 -11.23 0.24 -2.12
C ASP A 21 -11.06 -1.28 -2.24
N GLU A 22 -12.18 -2.01 -2.33
CA GLU A 22 -12.21 -3.48 -2.49
C GLU A 22 -11.50 -3.99 -3.75
N ARG A 23 -11.25 -3.14 -4.74
CA ARG A 23 -10.47 -3.53 -5.93
C ARG A 23 -9.05 -3.96 -5.58
N ILE A 24 -8.50 -3.51 -4.44
CA ILE A 24 -7.19 -3.97 -3.95
C ILE A 24 -7.16 -5.49 -3.73
N LEU A 25 -8.30 -6.10 -3.40
CA LEU A 25 -8.43 -7.54 -3.16
C LEU A 25 -8.32 -8.35 -4.46
N GLN A 26 -8.84 -7.82 -5.56
CA GLN A 26 -8.75 -8.47 -6.88
C GLN A 26 -7.32 -8.46 -7.43
N ALA A 27 -6.52 -7.49 -6.99
CA ALA A 27 -5.12 -7.35 -7.34
C ALA A 27 -4.18 -7.97 -6.29
N MET A 28 -4.68 -8.79 -5.38
CA MET A 28 -3.83 -9.63 -4.52
C MET A 28 -3.16 -10.78 -5.28
N ASP A 29 -3.68 -11.15 -6.46
CA ASP A 29 -2.98 -12.06 -7.39
C ASP A 29 -1.73 -11.40 -8.00
N THR A 30 -1.66 -10.07 -7.96
CA THR A 30 -0.47 -9.30 -8.35
C THR A 30 0.57 -9.37 -7.23
N ARG A 31 1.71 -9.99 -7.52
CA ARG A 31 2.82 -10.20 -6.56
C ARG A 31 3.55 -8.93 -6.16
N GLU A 32 3.32 -7.82 -6.87
CA GLU A 32 4.03 -6.56 -6.74
C GLU A 32 3.09 -5.38 -6.99
N TRP A 33 3.18 -4.37 -6.13
CA TRP A 33 2.53 -3.07 -6.27
C TRP A 33 3.58 -2.00 -6.50
N TYR A 34 3.34 -1.10 -7.46
CA TYR A 34 4.20 0.05 -7.72
C TYR A 34 3.64 1.26 -6.99
N VAL A 35 4.46 1.89 -6.16
CA VAL A 35 4.04 3.02 -5.31
C VAL A 35 4.50 4.32 -5.93
N TYR A 36 3.57 5.26 -6.04
CA TYR A 36 3.82 6.58 -6.56
C TYR A 36 3.40 7.63 -5.53
N ALA A 37 4.18 8.71 -5.42
CA ALA A 37 3.82 9.90 -4.66
C ALA A 37 3.98 11.11 -5.57
N GLU A 38 2.94 11.93 -5.71
CA GLU A 38 2.94 13.08 -6.65
C GLU A 38 3.41 12.70 -8.07
N GLU A 39 2.95 11.55 -8.57
CA GLU A 39 3.30 10.99 -9.90
C GLU A 39 4.75 10.46 -10.03
N GLU A 40 5.58 10.60 -9.00
CA GLU A 40 6.92 10.02 -8.97
C GLU A 40 6.92 8.59 -8.44
N TYR A 41 7.61 7.69 -9.14
CA TYR A 41 7.82 6.33 -8.65
C TYR A 41 8.73 6.31 -7.41
N ILE A 42 8.25 5.72 -6.32
CA ILE A 42 8.94 5.71 -5.03
C ILE A 42 9.65 4.38 -4.77
N CYS A 43 8.89 3.29 -4.86
CA CYS A 43 9.32 1.92 -4.64
C CYS A 43 8.25 0.94 -5.13
N SER A 44 8.56 -0.35 -5.08
CA SER A 44 7.56 -1.39 -5.15
C SER A 44 7.40 -2.09 -3.81
N ILE A 45 6.19 -2.61 -3.55
CA ILE A 45 5.86 -3.41 -2.37
C ILE A 45 5.46 -4.79 -2.86
N LYS A 46 6.03 -5.84 -2.26
CA LYS A 46 5.70 -7.23 -2.58
C LYS A 46 5.20 -7.97 -1.35
N ASN A 47 4.64 -9.16 -1.62
CA ASN A 47 4.24 -10.12 -0.58
C ASN A 47 3.26 -9.55 0.46
N CYS A 48 2.43 -8.60 0.05
CA CYS A 48 1.31 -8.13 0.86
C CYS A 48 0.26 -9.23 1.03
N LYS A 49 -0.39 -9.27 2.19
CA LYS A 49 -1.58 -10.11 2.42
C LYS A 49 -2.64 -9.34 3.19
N VAL A 50 -3.90 -9.72 3.06
CA VAL A 50 -4.97 -9.14 3.87
C VAL A 50 -4.74 -9.50 5.34
N SER A 51 -4.73 -8.48 6.21
CA SER A 51 -4.59 -8.70 7.64
C SER A 51 -5.90 -9.25 8.20
N GLU A 52 -5.85 -10.46 8.75
CA GLU A 52 -7.00 -11.08 9.41
C GLU A 52 -7.27 -10.49 10.80
N LEU A 53 -6.28 -9.80 11.38
CA LEU A 53 -6.32 -9.21 12.72
C LEU A 53 -7.05 -7.86 12.73
N LEU A 54 -7.00 -7.11 11.63
CA LEU A 54 -7.55 -5.76 11.52
C LEU A 54 -8.80 -5.80 10.63
N LYS A 55 -9.92 -6.28 11.21
CA LYS A 55 -11.22 -6.28 10.53
C LYS A 55 -11.98 -5.01 10.87
N VAL A 56 -12.06 -4.08 9.91
CA VAL A 56 -12.92 -2.90 10.00
C VAL A 56 -13.82 -2.89 8.76
N PRO A 57 -15.15 -2.78 8.92
CA PRO A 57 -16.08 -2.75 7.78
C PRO A 57 -15.70 -1.65 6.77
N GLY A 58 -15.67 -1.99 5.48
CA GLY A 58 -15.34 -1.05 4.41
C GLY A 58 -13.89 -0.57 4.40
N LYS A 59 -13.00 -1.20 5.17
CA LYS A 59 -11.57 -0.93 5.20
C LYS A 59 -10.79 -2.21 4.97
N ILE A 60 -9.71 -2.09 4.22
CA ILE A 60 -8.85 -3.22 3.87
C ILE A 60 -7.46 -2.89 4.33
N PHE A 61 -6.89 -3.81 5.08
CA PHE A 61 -5.53 -3.70 5.59
C PHE A 61 -4.68 -4.73 4.87
N LEU A 62 -3.67 -4.25 4.15
CA LEU A 62 -2.60 -5.12 3.67
C LEU A 62 -1.45 -5.09 4.66
N GLU A 63 -1.04 -6.25 5.15
CA GLU A 63 0.15 -6.39 5.96
C GLU A 63 1.34 -6.90 5.14
N THR A 64 2.52 -6.33 5.42
CA THR A 64 3.80 -6.77 4.85
C THR A 64 4.93 -6.65 5.88
N GLN A 65 5.94 -7.50 5.74
CA GLN A 65 7.19 -7.44 6.50
C GLN A 65 8.30 -6.71 5.73
N GLU A 66 8.01 -6.20 4.53
CA GLU A 66 8.98 -5.40 3.80
C GLU A 66 9.32 -4.11 4.54
N ASN A 67 10.58 -3.68 4.43
CA ASN A 67 11.01 -2.42 5.02
C ASN A 67 10.46 -1.25 4.20
N LEU A 68 9.40 -0.62 4.72
CA LEU A 68 8.75 0.54 4.11
C LEU A 68 9.12 1.87 4.78
N ASN A 69 10.24 1.96 5.52
CA ASN A 69 10.64 3.18 6.22
C ASN A 69 10.71 4.39 5.27
N LYS A 70 11.18 4.20 4.03
CA LYS A 70 11.24 5.28 3.03
C LYS A 70 9.84 5.75 2.65
N LEU A 71 8.94 4.80 2.40
CA LEU A 71 7.55 5.10 2.04
C LEU A 71 6.81 5.78 3.19
N GLU A 72 6.95 5.30 4.42
CA GLU A 72 6.33 5.93 5.59
C GLU A 72 6.78 7.39 5.72
N ASN A 73 8.09 7.66 5.64
CA ASN A 73 8.61 9.02 5.70
C ASN A 73 8.05 9.94 4.59
N ILE A 74 7.84 9.39 3.40
CA ILE A 74 7.23 10.12 2.28
C ILE A 74 5.75 10.37 2.56
N PHE A 75 5.00 9.34 2.96
CA PHE A 75 3.59 9.41 3.27
C PHE A 75 3.28 10.42 4.39
N ARG A 76 4.14 10.50 5.42
CA ARG A 76 4.00 11.50 6.49
C ARG A 76 4.20 12.94 6.01
N LYS A 77 4.86 13.14 4.86
CA LYS A 77 5.12 14.46 4.26
C LYS A 77 4.13 14.81 3.15
N LEU A 78 3.76 13.82 2.34
CA LEU A 78 2.96 13.98 1.12
C LEU A 78 1.60 13.30 1.31
N LYS A 79 0.52 14.03 1.02
CA LYS A 79 -0.85 13.55 1.24
C LYS A 79 -1.38 12.67 0.11
N ASN A 80 -0.67 12.54 -1.00
CA ASN A 80 -1.13 11.81 -2.18
C ASN A 80 -0.15 10.71 -2.56
N VAL A 81 -0.36 9.52 -2.00
CA VAL A 81 0.36 8.30 -2.33
C VAL A 81 -0.63 7.31 -2.93
N VAL A 82 -0.29 6.74 -4.09
CA VAL A 82 -1.12 5.77 -4.79
C VAL A 82 -0.33 4.51 -5.08
N LEU A 83 -1.02 3.37 -5.04
CA LEU A 83 -0.51 2.08 -5.47
C LEU A 83 -1.08 1.76 -6.85
N SER A 84 -0.22 1.28 -7.74
CA SER A 84 -0.59 0.79 -9.07
C SER A 84 -0.26 -0.68 -9.24
N SER A 85 -1.20 -1.45 -9.78
CA SER A 85 -0.98 -2.85 -10.18
C SER A 85 -0.03 -2.98 -11.37
N ASP A 86 0.11 -1.90 -12.15
CA ASP A 86 0.90 -1.84 -13.37
C ASP A 86 2.00 -0.81 -13.19
N LYS A 87 3.21 -1.11 -13.68
CA LYS A 87 4.27 -0.12 -13.71
C LYS A 87 3.92 0.93 -14.76
N ILE A 88 3.63 2.14 -14.30
CA ILE A 88 3.46 3.32 -15.14
C ILE A 88 4.87 3.81 -15.48
N ASN A 89 5.21 3.75 -16.76
CA ASN A 89 6.40 4.41 -17.30
C ASN A 89 5.94 5.81 -17.74
N HIS A 90 6.34 6.82 -16.99
CA HIS A 90 6.24 8.22 -17.43
C HIS A 90 7.33 8.51 -18.47
#